data_AF-A0A4Z0DX48-F1
#
_entry.id   AF-A0A4Z0DX48-F1
#
_cell.length_a   1.000
_cell.length_b   1.000
_cell.length_c   1.000
_cell.angle_alpha   90.00
_cell.angle_beta   90.00
_cell.angle_gamma   90.00
#
_symmetry.space_group_name_H-M   'P 1'
#
loop_
_entity.id
_entity.type
_entity.pdbx_description
1 polymer ?
#
loop_
_entity_poly.entity_id
_entity_poly.type
_entity_poly.pdbx_seq_one_letter_code
_entity_poly.pdbx_strand_id
1 'polypeptide(L)'
;MPVARIVASYSENDKDTITLLCGVDEENQIRQGEWFGVVKNDDGRGDESNYPFTLHVDYQKNSFYLDYGFDDAESRQMQKTDIHAKPLAEKGFFTIFDEEEGEEFSYRINSIHLYD
;
A
#
# COMPACT_ATOMS: atom_id res chain seq x y z
N MET A 1 -3.20 21.11 1.40
CA MET A 1 -3.76 19.88 0.79
C MET A 1 -2.86 18.76 1.27
N PRO A 2 -3.32 17.97 2.24
CA PRO A 2 -2.39 17.23 3.06
C PRO A 2 -1.84 16.01 2.34
N VAL A 3 -0.58 15.72 2.63
CA VAL A 3 0.02 14.41 2.35
C VAL A 3 -0.22 13.56 3.59
N ALA A 4 -0.76 12.37 3.41
CA ALA A 4 -0.94 11.39 4.48
C ALA A 4 0.25 10.42 4.50
N ARG A 5 0.82 10.18 5.69
CA ARG A 5 1.57 8.98 5.98
C ARG A 5 0.65 7.96 6.63
N ILE A 6 0.46 6.84 5.96
CA ILE A 6 -0.29 5.69 6.46
C ILE A 6 0.73 4.64 6.90
N VAL A 7 0.52 4.07 8.08
CA VAL A 7 1.24 2.86 8.50
C VAL A 7 0.20 1.78 8.74
N ALA A 8 0.34 0.66 8.04
CA ALA A 8 -0.52 -0.50 8.18
C ALA A 8 0.32 -1.75 8.47
N SER A 9 -0.24 -2.71 9.20
CA SER A 9 0.40 -4.00 9.45
C SER A 9 -0.39 -5.12 8.83
N TYR A 10 0.29 -6.16 8.37
CA TYR A 10 -0.34 -7.38 7.90
C TYR A 10 -1.14 -8.01 9.06
N SER A 11 -2.32 -8.55 8.76
CA SER A 11 -3.23 -9.07 9.77
C SER A 11 -2.75 -10.35 10.44
N GLU A 12 -1.93 -11.15 9.75
CA GLU A 12 -1.42 -12.42 10.30
C GLU A 12 -0.03 -12.30 10.94
N ASN A 13 0.74 -11.28 10.55
CA ASN A 13 2.04 -10.95 11.15
C ASN A 13 2.17 -9.43 11.32
N ASP A 14 2.02 -8.93 12.54
CA ASP A 14 2.01 -7.49 12.84
C ASP A 14 3.36 -6.80 12.64
N LYS A 15 4.42 -7.58 12.47
CA LYS A 15 5.76 -7.11 12.14
C LYS A 15 5.95 -6.77 10.67
N ASP A 16 5.13 -7.35 9.80
CA ASP A 16 5.11 -7.01 8.38
C ASP A 16 4.25 -5.76 8.22
N THR A 17 4.86 -4.71 7.68
CA THR A 17 4.22 -3.38 7.65
C THR A 17 4.34 -2.72 6.30
N ILE A 18 3.33 -1.92 5.98
CA ILE A 18 3.32 -1.02 4.83
C ILE A 18 3.32 0.40 5.36
N THR A 19 4.27 1.19 4.89
CA THR A 19 4.25 2.65 5.04
C THR A 19 3.99 3.29 3.69
N LEU A 20 2.91 4.07 3.58
CA LEU A 20 2.51 4.76 2.35
C LEU A 20 2.50 6.28 2.57
N LEU A 21 3.06 7.01 1.63
CA LEU A 21 2.97 8.47 1.53
C LEU A 21 2.15 8.85 0.30
N CYS A 22 0.93 9.34 0.52
CA CYS A 22 0.00 9.67 -0.56
C CYS A 22 -0.74 10.98 -0.30
N GLY A 23 -1.11 11.70 -1.36
CA GLY A 23 -2.02 12.82 -1.26
C GLY A 23 -3.44 12.33 -0.99
N VAL A 24 -4.14 13.00 -0.07
CA VAL A 24 -5.54 12.73 0.24
C VAL A 24 -6.41 13.96 -0.03
N ASP A 25 -7.70 13.75 -0.28
CA ASP A 25 -8.68 14.83 -0.40
C ASP A 25 -9.37 15.15 0.95
N GLU A 26 -10.36 16.03 0.90
CA GLU A 26 -11.11 16.48 2.09
C GLU A 26 -11.95 15.36 2.73
N GLU A 27 -12.20 14.26 2.01
CA GLU A 27 -12.93 13.10 2.49
C GLU A 27 -11.98 11.97 2.95
N ASN A 28 -10.68 12.23 3.07
CA ASN A 28 -9.64 11.25 3.34
C ASN A 28 -9.55 10.12 2.30
N GLN A 29 -9.98 10.38 1.06
CA GLN A 29 -9.76 9.45 -0.04
C GLN A 29 -8.39 9.67 -0.65
N ILE A 30 -7.74 8.59 -1.10
CA ILE A 30 -6.47 8.69 -1.81
C ILE A 30 -6.71 9.36 -3.16
N ARG A 31 -5.89 10.36 -3.50
CA ARG A 31 -6.07 11.08 -4.76
C ARG A 31 -5.54 10.29 -5.95
N GLN A 32 -6.09 10.60 -7.13
CA GLN A 32 -5.54 10.19 -8.42
C GLN A 32 -4.04 10.52 -8.49
N GLY A 33 -3.23 9.55 -8.92
CA GLY A 33 -1.80 9.75 -9.14
C GLY A 33 -0.96 8.52 -8.83
N GLU A 34 0.34 8.78 -8.67
CA GLU A 34 1.35 7.79 -8.27
C GLU A 34 1.94 8.23 -6.93
N TRP A 35 1.96 7.31 -5.98
CA TRP A 35 2.34 7.55 -4.58
C TRP A 35 3.44 6.58 -4.15
N PHE A 36 4.23 6.94 -3.14
CA PHE A 36 5.39 6.13 -2.74
C PHE A 36 5.12 5.41 -1.43
N GLY A 37 5.56 4.16 -1.34
CA GLY A 37 5.55 3.43 -0.09
C GLY A 37 6.71 2.47 0.04
N VAL A 38 6.78 1.83 1.20
CA VAL A 38 7.74 0.78 1.52
C VAL A 38 7.00 -0.33 2.23
N VAL A 39 7.20 -1.56 1.78
CA VAL A 39 6.85 -2.78 2.51
C VAL A 39 8.06 -3.20 3.32
N LYS A 40 7.83 -3.51 4.59
CA LYS A 40 8.80 -4.13 5.48
C LYS A 40 8.31 -5.54 5.78
N ASN A 41 9.15 -6.53 5.50
CA ASN A 41 8.91 -7.93 5.86
C ASN A 41 9.93 -8.35 6.94
N ASP A 42 9.45 -8.88 8.07
CA ASP A 42 10.28 -9.55 9.08
C ASP A 42 10.23 -11.06 8.85
N ASP A 43 11.29 -11.60 8.23
CA ASP A 43 11.43 -13.03 7.97
C ASP A 43 11.75 -13.86 9.25
N GLY A 44 11.81 -13.20 10.42
CA GLY A 44 12.08 -13.81 11.71
C GLY A 44 13.53 -14.24 11.91
N ARG A 45 14.42 -13.96 10.95
CA ARG A 45 15.86 -14.32 11.01
C ARG A 45 16.77 -13.14 11.35
N GLY A 46 16.18 -11.96 11.56
CA GLY A 46 16.89 -10.74 11.93
C GLY A 46 17.31 -9.88 10.73
N ASP A 47 16.99 -10.29 9.51
CA ASP A 47 17.19 -9.50 8.30
C ASP A 47 15.86 -8.86 7.89
N GLU A 48 15.64 -7.62 8.35
CA GLU A 48 14.50 -6.81 7.93
C GLU A 48 14.70 -6.38 6.47
N SER A 49 13.86 -6.89 5.57
CA SER A 49 13.89 -6.48 4.17
C SER A 49 12.86 -5.38 3.94
N ASN A 50 13.33 -4.26 3.37
CA ASN A 50 12.50 -3.12 3.01
C ASN A 50 12.44 -3.00 1.48
N TYR A 51 11.25 -3.13 0.91
CA TYR A 51 11.00 -3.07 -0.52
C TYR A 51 10.20 -1.80 -0.86
N PRO A 52 10.78 -0.85 -1.59
CA PRO A 52 10.03 0.32 -2.06
C PRO A 52 9.01 -0.11 -3.11
N PHE A 53 7.90 0.61 -3.16
CA PHE A 53 6.89 0.45 -4.21
C PHE A 53 6.27 1.79 -4.60
N THR A 54 5.67 1.84 -5.78
CA THR A 54 4.74 2.89 -6.18
C THR A 54 3.30 2.37 -6.14
N LEU A 55 2.41 3.11 -5.49
CA LEU A 55 0.97 2.90 -5.56
C LEU A 55 0.42 3.73 -6.71
N HIS A 56 -0.18 3.07 -7.69
CA HIS A 56 -0.89 3.71 -8.79
C HIS A 56 -2.39 3.78 -8.47
N VAL A 57 -2.98 4.96 -8.61
CA VAL A 57 -4.41 5.20 -8.41
C VAL A 57 -4.98 5.89 -9.64
N ASP A 58 -5.70 5.12 -10.46
CA ASP A 58 -6.41 5.61 -11.63
C ASP A 58 -7.91 5.29 -11.57
N TYR A 59 -8.69 6.26 -11.09
CA TYR A 59 -10.15 6.17 -10.99
C TYR A 59 -10.84 6.11 -12.36
N GLN A 60 -10.24 6.67 -13.41
CA GLN A 60 -10.83 6.66 -14.75
C GLN A 60 -10.73 5.29 -15.40
N LYS A 61 -9.64 4.56 -15.13
CA LYS A 61 -9.37 3.23 -15.68
C LYS A 61 -9.67 2.09 -14.71
N ASN A 62 -10.13 2.41 -13.50
CA ASN A 62 -10.33 1.45 -12.42
C ASN A 62 -9.06 0.60 -12.17
N SER A 63 -7.91 1.27 -12.10
CA SER A 63 -6.59 0.64 -11.98
C SER A 63 -5.91 1.07 -10.69
N PHE A 64 -5.72 0.11 -9.79
CA PHE A 64 -5.23 0.33 -8.43
C PHE A 64 -4.28 -0.79 -8.04
N TYR A 65 -2.98 -0.50 -8.03
CA TYR A 65 -1.97 -1.53 -7.81
C TYR A 65 -0.69 -0.95 -7.20
N LEU A 66 0.02 -1.80 -6.46
CA LEU A 66 1.39 -1.59 -6.04
C LEU A 66 2.33 -2.12 -7.12
N ASP A 67 3.39 -1.38 -7.40
CA ASP A 67 4.44 -1.75 -8.32
C ASP A 67 5.79 -1.66 -7.61
N TYR A 68 6.52 -2.77 -7.60
CA TYR A 68 7.83 -2.88 -6.95
C TYR A 68 9.00 -2.56 -7.91
N GLY A 69 8.72 -2.19 -9.16
CA GLY A 69 9.69 -1.56 -10.05
C GLY A 69 10.84 -2.45 -10.50
N PHE A 70 10.58 -3.73 -10.77
CA PHE A 70 11.59 -4.65 -11.29
C PHE A 70 12.14 -4.22 -12.67
N ASP A 71 13.43 -4.48 -12.91
CA ASP A 71 14.16 -4.05 -14.12
C ASP A 71 13.65 -4.68 -15.43
N ASP A 72 12.94 -5.81 -15.35
CA ASP A 72 12.32 -6.47 -16.50
C ASP A 72 10.82 -6.18 -16.55
N ALA A 73 10.37 -5.59 -17.66
CA ALA A 73 8.97 -5.28 -17.91
C ALA A 73 8.10 -6.55 -17.95
N GLU A 74 8.68 -7.71 -18.31
CA GLU A 74 7.99 -9.01 -18.29
C GLU A 74 7.95 -9.65 -16.90
N SER A 75 8.73 -9.14 -15.93
CA SER A 75 8.73 -9.60 -14.53
C SER A 75 8.16 -8.55 -13.57
N ARG A 76 7.48 -7.52 -14.07
CA ARG A 76 6.92 -6.45 -13.24
C ARG A 76 5.75 -6.99 -12.43
N GLN A 77 5.99 -7.24 -11.15
CA GLN A 77 4.95 -7.67 -10.21
C GLN A 77 4.04 -6.49 -9.86
N MET A 78 2.83 -6.51 -10.42
CA MET A 78 1.76 -5.57 -10.09
C MET A 78 0.78 -6.27 -9.14
N GLN A 79 0.70 -5.80 -7.90
CA GLN A 79 -0.23 -6.36 -6.91
C GLN A 79 -1.46 -5.44 -6.79
N LYS A 80 -2.65 -5.97 -7.02
CA LYS A 80 -3.90 -5.18 -6.97
C LYS A 80 -4.23 -4.81 -5.54
N THR A 81 -4.86 -3.66 -5.32
CA THR A 81 -5.29 -3.27 -3.96
C THR A 81 -6.62 -2.54 -3.94
N ASP A 82 -7.39 -2.72 -2.86
CA ASP A 82 -8.65 -2.04 -2.60
C ASP A 82 -8.53 -0.83 -1.66
N ILE A 83 -7.32 -0.36 -1.34
CA ILE A 83 -7.08 0.76 -0.40
C ILE A 83 -7.82 2.05 -0.78
N HIS A 84 -8.16 2.22 -2.06
CA HIS A 84 -8.92 3.34 -2.61
C HIS A 84 -10.45 3.20 -2.46
N ALA A 85 -10.95 2.01 -2.08
CA ALA A 85 -12.38 1.69 -2.10
C ALA A 85 -13.17 2.35 -0.97
N LYS A 86 -12.49 2.78 0.09
CA LYS A 86 -13.07 3.45 1.26
C LYS A 86 -12.16 4.58 1.72
N PRO A 87 -12.74 5.64 2.33
CA PRO A 87 -11.95 6.66 3.01
C PRO A 87 -10.97 6.04 3.99
N LEU A 88 -9.77 6.61 4.06
CA LEU A 88 -8.75 6.17 4.99
C LEU A 88 -9.21 6.41 6.42
N ALA A 89 -9.13 5.37 7.24
CA ALA A 89 -9.52 5.41 8.65
C ALA A 89 -8.60 4.52 9.49
N GLU A 90 -8.22 4.99 10.67
CA GLU A 90 -7.50 4.15 11.64
C GLU A 90 -8.33 2.92 12.02
N LYS A 91 -7.67 1.78 12.15
CA LYS A 91 -8.27 0.45 12.31
C LYS A 91 -9.11 -0.01 11.11
N GLY A 92 -9.13 0.77 10.02
CA GLY A 92 -9.62 0.33 8.72
C GLY A 92 -8.73 -0.77 8.15
N PHE A 93 -9.24 -1.45 7.13
CA PHE A 93 -8.55 -2.53 6.45
C PHE A 93 -8.56 -2.30 4.95
N PHE A 94 -7.52 -2.76 4.29
CA PHE A 94 -7.43 -2.94 2.85
C PHE A 94 -6.75 -4.26 2.54
N THR A 95 -6.87 -4.73 1.31
CA THR A 95 -6.20 -5.93 0.82
C THR A 95 -5.24 -5.62 -0.31
N ILE A 96 -4.26 -6.49 -0.46
CA ILE A 96 -3.35 -6.56 -1.58
C ILE A 96 -3.43 -7.97 -2.14
N PHE A 97 -3.76 -8.10 -3.42
CA PHE A 97 -3.84 -9.37 -4.12
C PHE A 97 -2.60 -9.55 -5.00
N ASP A 98 -1.85 -10.61 -4.73
CA ASP A 98 -0.73 -11.07 -5.54
C ASP A 98 -1.23 -12.10 -6.56
N GLU A 99 -1.17 -11.74 -7.85
CA GLU A 99 -1.61 -12.63 -8.92
C GLU A 99 -0.64 -13.80 -9.18
N GLU A 100 0.64 -13.64 -8.84
CA GLU A 100 1.67 -14.67 -9.06
C GLU A 100 1.51 -15.80 -8.04
N GLU A 101 1.32 -15.44 -6.77
CA GLU A 101 1.10 -16.41 -5.70
C GLU A 101 -0.37 -16.86 -5.58
N GLY A 102 -1.30 -16.07 -6.14
CA GLY A 102 -2.74 -16.29 -6.01
C GLY A 102 -3.23 -16.04 -4.58
N GLU A 103 -2.52 -15.19 -3.83
CA GLU A 103 -2.75 -14.91 -2.42
C GLU A 103 -3.32 -13.50 -2.20
N GLU A 104 -4.16 -13.35 -1.18
CA GLU A 104 -4.72 -12.07 -0.76
C GLU A 104 -4.25 -11.74 0.67
N PHE A 105 -3.54 -10.63 0.82
CA PHE A 105 -2.99 -10.16 2.08
C PHE A 105 -3.84 -9.03 2.64
N SER A 106 -4.35 -9.18 3.87
CA SER A 106 -5.14 -8.14 4.53
C SER A 106 -4.27 -7.28 5.45
N TYR A 107 -4.34 -5.97 5.30
CA TYR A 107 -3.60 -5.00 6.09
C TYR A 107 -4.53 -4.14 6.93
N ARG A 108 -4.19 -3.99 8.20
CA ARG A 108 -4.89 -3.08 9.12
C ARG A 108 -4.14 -1.76 9.22
N ILE A 109 -4.85 -0.66 9.00
CA ILE A 109 -4.31 0.70 9.17
C ILE A 109 -4.13 0.96 10.67
N ASN A 110 -2.88 1.16 11.08
CA ASN A 110 -2.51 1.40 12.47
C ASN A 110 -2.45 2.89 12.82
N SER A 111 -1.98 3.72 11.88
CA SER A 111 -1.92 5.16 12.08
C SER A 111 -2.02 5.91 10.77
N ILE A 112 -2.60 7.11 10.83
CA ILE A 112 -2.63 8.08 9.73
C ILE A 112 -2.10 9.40 10.27
N HIS A 113 -1.07 9.94 9.63
CA HIS A 113 -0.53 11.26 9.97
C HIS A 113 -0.65 12.19 8.76
N LEU A 114 -1.28 13.34 8.94
CA LEU A 114 -1.44 14.35 7.90
C LEU A 114 -0.34 15.41 8.05
N TYR A 115 0.36 15.69 6.95
CA TYR A 115 1.29 16.81 6.83
C TYR A 115 0.58 18.00 6.18
N ASP A 116 0.76 19.19 6.77
CA ASP A 116 0.22 20.46 6.27
C ASP A 116 0.95 20.99 5.02
#